data_AF-A0A8C5RB96-F1
#
_entry.id   AF-A0A8C5RB96-F1
#
_cell.length_a   1.000
_cell.length_b   1.000
_cell.length_c   1.000
_cell.angle_alpha   90.00
_cell.angle_beta   90.00
_cell.angle_gamma   90.00
#
_symmetry.space_group_name_H-M   'P 1'
#
loop_
_entity.id
_entity.type
_entity.pdbx_description
1 polymer ?
#
loop_
_entity_poly.entity_id
_entity_poly.type
_entity_poly.pdbx_seq_one_letter_code
_entity_poly.pdbx_strand_id
1 'polypeptide(L)'
;MDLLSGFLAFREAPSLAKAVQNLMEKDPSLMPQVLLVDGNGVLHHRGFGVACHLGILTDLPCAGVAKNLLQVDGLENNEEHKSQIRRLRCGGDSFSLTGSTGSVLGTALKSCDKSSKPIYVSVGHKISLEAAVRLVHSCCRYRVPEPIRQPRDRGQARTRESLRGRARTPGEPSGPGKHTRRAFGAWHAHRESLGTGARHAHRESLWGRASTPGEPRGRAHTYRESLGAGRRD
;
A
#
# COMPACT_ATOMS: atom_id res chain seq x y z
N MET A 1 -21.16 -2.15 13.12
CA MET A 1 -20.67 -3.33 12.34
C MET A 1 -19.23 -3.06 11.96
N ASP A 2 -18.35 -3.25 12.95
CA ASP A 2 -17.19 -2.38 13.07
C ASP A 2 -15.92 -3.07 12.58
N LEU A 3 -14.96 -2.28 12.11
CA LEU A 3 -13.78 -2.79 11.42
C LEU A 3 -12.70 -3.25 12.40
N LEU A 4 -12.95 -4.40 13.05
CA LEU A 4 -11.97 -5.08 13.88
C LEU A 4 -10.73 -5.45 13.05
N SER A 5 -9.63 -4.75 13.30
CA SER A 5 -8.32 -5.02 12.71
C SER A 5 -7.89 -6.46 12.96
N GLY A 6 -7.48 -7.15 11.90
CA GLY A 6 -7.07 -8.55 11.96
C GLY A 6 -8.18 -9.59 11.73
N PHE A 7 -9.42 -9.18 11.50
CA PHE A 7 -10.51 -10.07 11.08
C PHE A 7 -10.96 -9.89 9.61
N LEU A 8 -10.29 -9.00 8.85
CA LEU A 8 -10.60 -8.73 7.43
C LEU A 8 -10.68 -10.02 6.57
N ALA A 9 -9.81 -10.99 6.85
CA ALA A 9 -9.76 -12.28 6.20
C ALA A 9 -11.10 -13.05 6.24
N PHE A 10 -11.90 -12.92 7.29
CA PHE A 10 -13.21 -13.59 7.39
C PHE A 10 -14.29 -12.95 6.51
N ARG A 11 -14.12 -11.67 6.13
CA ARG A 11 -15.06 -10.94 5.27
C ARG A 11 -14.71 -11.07 3.79
N GLU A 12 -13.41 -11.11 3.46
CA GLU A 12 -12.94 -11.08 2.07
C GLU A 12 -12.60 -12.46 1.51
N ALA A 13 -11.97 -13.36 2.29
CA ALA A 13 -11.50 -14.64 1.77
C ALA A 13 -12.62 -15.55 1.23
N PRO A 14 -13.83 -15.65 1.82
CA PRO A 14 -14.92 -16.46 1.24
C PRO A 14 -15.37 -15.97 -0.14
N SER A 15 -15.44 -14.63 -0.32
CA SER A 15 -15.82 -14.02 -1.61
C SER A 15 -14.74 -14.24 -2.67
N LEU A 16 -13.47 -14.14 -2.28
CA LEU A 16 -12.33 -14.42 -3.16
C LEU A 16 -12.22 -15.91 -3.51
N ALA A 17 -12.46 -16.81 -2.54
CA ALA A 17 -12.46 -18.25 -2.76
C ALA A 17 -13.58 -18.67 -3.74
N LYS A 18 -14.82 -18.15 -3.59
CA LYS A 18 -15.87 -18.44 -4.57
C LYS A 18 -15.58 -17.82 -5.94
N ALA A 19 -14.84 -16.70 -6.03
CA ALA A 19 -14.37 -16.19 -7.32
C ALA A 19 -13.35 -17.13 -8.00
N VAL A 20 -12.45 -17.77 -7.24
CA VAL A 20 -11.51 -18.79 -7.75
C VAL A 20 -12.25 -20.07 -8.15
N GLN A 21 -13.18 -20.56 -7.33
CA GLN A 21 -14.04 -21.71 -7.68
C GLN A 21 -14.86 -21.44 -8.95
N ASN A 22 -15.46 -20.25 -9.09
CA ASN A 22 -16.18 -19.84 -10.30
C ASN A 22 -15.28 -19.73 -11.54
N LEU A 23 -13.96 -19.58 -11.40
CA LEU A 23 -13.01 -19.65 -12.51
C LEU A 23 -12.73 -21.11 -12.85
N MET A 24 -12.41 -21.94 -11.86
CA MET A 24 -12.20 -23.39 -12.01
C MET A 24 -13.40 -24.09 -12.66
N GLU A 25 -14.63 -23.69 -12.32
CA GLU A 25 -15.88 -24.19 -12.89
C GLU A 25 -16.11 -23.80 -14.37
N LYS A 26 -15.48 -22.72 -14.85
CA LYS A 26 -15.80 -22.09 -16.15
C LYS A 26 -14.68 -22.17 -17.18
N ASP A 27 -13.44 -22.00 -16.74
CA ASP A 27 -12.25 -22.10 -17.57
C ASP A 27 -11.08 -22.64 -16.72
N PRO A 28 -10.96 -23.98 -16.59
CA PRO A 28 -9.83 -24.60 -15.91
C PRO A 28 -8.47 -24.23 -16.51
N SER A 29 -8.42 -23.86 -17.80
CA SER A 29 -7.15 -23.55 -18.49
C SER A 29 -6.52 -22.23 -18.03
N LEU A 30 -7.34 -21.33 -17.47
CA LEU A 30 -6.92 -20.04 -16.92
C LEU A 30 -6.66 -20.09 -15.39
N MET A 31 -6.66 -21.27 -14.77
CA MET A 31 -6.44 -21.39 -13.33
C MET A 31 -5.04 -20.92 -12.91
N PRO A 32 -4.91 -20.00 -11.94
CA PRO A 32 -3.63 -19.47 -11.53
C PRO A 32 -2.84 -20.49 -10.70
N GLN A 33 -1.60 -20.74 -11.10
CA GLN A 33 -0.65 -21.56 -10.35
C GLN A 33 -0.27 -20.97 -8.98
N VAL A 34 -0.52 -19.66 -8.77
CA VAL A 34 -0.19 -18.91 -7.56
C VAL A 34 -1.02 -17.62 -7.49
N LEU A 35 -1.48 -17.26 -6.30
CA LEU A 35 -2.25 -16.05 -6.03
C LEU A 35 -1.38 -14.99 -5.34
N LEU A 36 -1.39 -13.76 -5.87
CA LEU A 36 -0.84 -12.58 -5.19
C LEU A 36 -2.00 -11.80 -4.54
N VAL A 37 -2.01 -11.73 -3.21
CA VAL A 37 -3.14 -11.21 -2.43
C VAL A 37 -2.82 -9.82 -1.86
N ASP A 38 -3.75 -8.88 -1.97
CA ASP A 38 -3.59 -7.49 -1.50
C ASP A 38 -3.77 -7.34 0.02
N GLY A 39 -2.90 -8.00 0.77
CA GLY A 39 -2.94 -8.06 2.24
C GLY A 39 -1.87 -9.00 2.79
N ASN A 40 -1.88 -9.21 4.10
CA ASN A 40 -0.87 -10.03 4.77
C ASN A 40 -1.12 -11.53 4.64
N GLY A 41 -0.04 -12.30 4.66
CA GLY A 41 0.00 -13.72 5.01
C GLY A 41 0.43 -13.88 6.47
N VAL A 42 1.55 -14.55 6.72
CA VAL A 42 2.08 -14.80 8.07
C VAL A 42 2.54 -13.54 8.83
N LEU A 43 2.75 -12.40 8.15
CA LEU A 43 2.97 -11.09 8.76
C LEU A 43 1.67 -10.54 9.38
N HIS A 44 1.17 -11.21 10.43
CA HIS A 44 -0.14 -10.94 11.00
C HIS A 44 -0.19 -11.20 12.51
N HIS A 45 -1.08 -10.51 13.23
CA HIS A 45 -1.23 -10.56 14.70
C HIS A 45 -1.46 -11.98 15.29
N ARG A 46 -1.78 -12.96 14.44
CA ARG A 46 -1.99 -14.38 14.79
C ARG A 46 -1.30 -15.34 13.81
N GLY A 47 -0.28 -14.89 13.07
CA GLY A 47 0.35 -15.66 11.98
C GLY A 47 -0.55 -16.00 10.78
N PHE A 48 -1.81 -15.55 10.78
CA PHE A 48 -2.84 -16.01 9.85
C PHE A 48 -3.59 -14.85 9.19
N GLY A 49 -3.01 -14.28 8.14
CA GLY A 49 -3.60 -13.20 7.35
C GLY A 49 -4.54 -13.68 6.24
N VAL A 50 -5.08 -12.74 5.46
CA VAL A 50 -5.99 -13.02 4.33
C VAL A 50 -5.35 -13.92 3.26
N ALA A 51 -4.05 -13.82 3.02
CA ALA A 51 -3.34 -14.68 2.07
C ALA A 51 -3.22 -16.13 2.57
N CYS A 52 -3.08 -16.35 3.88
CA CYS A 52 -3.13 -17.69 4.48
C CYS A 52 -4.53 -18.29 4.35
N HIS A 53 -5.55 -17.51 4.73
CA HIS A 53 -6.94 -17.95 4.70
C HIS A 53 -7.40 -18.31 3.29
N LEU A 54 -7.12 -17.45 2.29
CA LEU A 54 -7.48 -17.71 0.90
C LEU A 54 -6.72 -18.91 0.32
N GLY A 55 -5.42 -19.06 0.63
CA GLY A 55 -4.62 -20.19 0.16
C GLY A 55 -5.15 -21.53 0.67
N ILE A 56 -5.56 -21.60 1.94
CA ILE A 56 -6.16 -22.82 2.51
C ILE A 56 -7.56 -23.09 1.94
N LEU A 57 -8.40 -22.05 1.73
CA LEU A 57 -9.74 -22.21 1.13
C LEU A 57 -9.72 -22.57 -0.36
N THR A 58 -8.59 -22.42 -1.05
CA THR A 58 -8.43 -22.72 -2.49
C THR A 58 -7.41 -23.83 -2.78
N ASP A 59 -6.69 -24.28 -1.76
CA ASP A 59 -5.54 -25.20 -1.83
C ASP A 59 -4.35 -24.70 -2.71
N LEU A 60 -4.40 -23.45 -3.18
CA LEU A 60 -3.41 -22.84 -4.08
C LEU A 60 -2.25 -22.17 -3.33
N PRO A 61 -1.03 -22.13 -3.93
CA PRO A 61 0.05 -21.26 -3.47
C PRO A 61 -0.38 -19.79 -3.39
N CYS A 62 -0.08 -19.14 -2.27
CA CYS A 62 -0.50 -17.78 -1.96
C CYS A 62 0.67 -16.96 -1.39
N ALA A 63 0.86 -15.74 -1.91
CA ALA A 63 1.74 -14.73 -1.34
C ALA A 63 0.93 -13.49 -0.92
N GLY A 64 1.11 -13.04 0.31
CA GLY A 64 0.54 -11.78 0.81
C GLY A 64 1.44 -10.60 0.47
N VAL A 65 0.89 -9.56 -0.16
CA VAL A 65 1.58 -8.34 -0.57
C VAL A 65 0.88 -7.11 0.01
N ALA A 66 1.33 -6.65 1.17
CA ALA A 66 0.80 -5.46 1.82
C ALA A 66 1.51 -4.17 1.39
N LYS A 67 0.76 -3.06 1.37
CA LYS A 67 1.27 -1.74 0.95
C LYS A 67 1.90 -0.91 2.07
N ASN A 68 1.74 -1.34 3.33
CA ASN A 68 2.22 -0.70 4.56
C ASN A 68 2.75 -1.81 5.48
N LEU A 69 3.67 -1.48 6.40
CA LEU A 69 4.08 -2.41 7.46
C LEU A 69 2.89 -2.68 8.39
N LEU A 70 2.66 -3.95 8.73
CA LEU A 70 1.85 -4.29 9.90
C LEU A 70 2.78 -4.40 11.11
N GLN A 71 2.46 -3.69 12.18
CA GLN A 71 3.29 -3.65 13.38
C GLN A 71 2.89 -4.79 14.33
N VAL A 72 3.67 -5.88 14.32
CA VAL A 72 3.43 -7.15 15.03
C VAL A 72 4.76 -7.79 15.42
N ASP A 73 4.80 -8.53 16.53
CA ASP A 73 6.02 -9.16 17.09
C ASP A 73 7.23 -8.20 17.06
N GLY A 74 7.09 -7.03 17.70
CA GLY A 74 8.17 -6.04 17.78
C GLY A 74 8.51 -5.28 16.48
N LEU A 75 7.91 -5.60 15.33
CA LEU A 75 8.09 -4.84 14.09
C LEU A 75 7.43 -3.46 14.21
N GLU A 76 8.20 -2.38 14.03
CA GLU A 76 7.73 -1.00 14.11
C GLU A 76 8.18 -0.15 12.91
N ASN A 77 7.39 0.86 12.54
CA ASN A 77 7.74 1.85 11.51
C ASN A 77 8.59 3.00 12.09
N ASN A 78 9.62 2.63 12.87
CA ASN A 78 10.52 3.52 13.59
C ASN A 78 11.66 4.05 12.66
N GLU A 79 12.63 4.80 13.21
CA GLU A 79 13.73 5.33 12.37
C GLU A 79 14.74 4.26 11.90
N GLU A 80 14.86 3.12 12.57
CA GLU A 80 15.70 2.01 12.10
C GLU A 80 15.08 1.37 10.85
N HIS A 81 13.79 1.03 10.88
CA HIS A 81 13.05 0.52 9.73
C HIS A 81 13.10 1.49 8.54
N LYS A 82 12.93 2.80 8.81
CA LYS A 82 13.11 3.84 7.78
C LYS A 82 14.57 3.92 7.29
N SER A 83 15.56 3.65 8.13
CA SER A 83 16.98 3.59 7.74
C SER A 83 17.25 2.43 6.80
N GLN A 84 16.69 1.25 7.09
CA GLN A 84 16.74 0.09 6.20
C GLN A 84 16.08 0.40 4.85
N ILE A 85 14.91 1.05 4.83
CA ILE A 85 14.28 1.53 3.58
C ILE A 85 15.17 2.55 2.83
N ARG A 86 15.82 3.49 3.53
CA ARG A 86 16.75 4.48 2.94
C ARG A 86 18.00 3.83 2.31
N ARG A 87 18.32 2.57 2.63
CA ARG A 87 19.43 1.81 2.03
C ARG A 87 19.06 1.15 0.69
N LEU A 88 17.77 0.94 0.39
CA LEU A 88 17.31 0.30 -0.85
C LEU A 88 17.48 1.27 -2.04
N ARG A 89 18.22 0.86 -3.07
CA ARG A 89 18.65 1.68 -4.20
C ARG A 89 17.88 1.37 -5.48
N CYS A 90 17.74 0.11 -5.87
CA CYS A 90 17.10 -0.32 -7.13
C CYS A 90 15.89 -1.26 -6.93
N GLY A 91 15.16 -1.54 -8.01
CA GLY A 91 14.11 -2.55 -8.04
C GLY A 91 14.67 -3.96 -7.73
N GLY A 92 14.11 -4.61 -6.72
CA GLY A 92 14.54 -5.93 -6.23
C GLY A 92 15.27 -5.88 -4.89
N ASP A 93 15.83 -4.73 -4.51
CA ASP A 93 16.46 -4.54 -3.20
C ASP A 93 15.45 -4.82 -2.08
N SER A 94 15.86 -5.60 -1.07
CA SER A 94 14.97 -6.03 -0.01
C SER A 94 15.70 -6.33 1.32
N PHE A 95 14.93 -6.41 2.41
CA PHE A 95 15.41 -6.85 3.72
C PHE A 95 14.35 -7.66 4.48
N SER A 96 14.81 -8.60 5.32
CA SER A 96 13.95 -9.46 6.14
C SER A 96 13.26 -8.68 7.26
N LEU A 97 12.00 -9.02 7.51
CA LEU A 97 11.20 -8.51 8.63
C LEU A 97 11.25 -9.54 9.76
N THR A 98 12.27 -9.43 10.59
CA THR A 98 12.47 -10.32 11.75
C THR A 98 11.76 -9.75 12.96
N GLY A 99 10.85 -10.51 13.56
CA GLY A 99 10.15 -10.12 14.78
C GLY A 99 10.99 -10.34 16.05
N SER A 100 10.49 -9.88 17.20
CA SER A 100 11.15 -10.01 18.51
C SER A 100 11.44 -11.45 18.93
N THR A 101 10.73 -12.44 18.38
CA THR A 101 11.03 -13.87 18.56
C THR A 101 12.24 -14.38 17.76
N GLY A 102 12.84 -13.55 16.90
CA GLY A 102 13.82 -13.99 15.89
C GLY A 102 13.19 -14.61 14.64
N SER A 103 11.86 -14.73 14.59
CA SER A 103 11.13 -15.29 13.45
C SER A 103 11.11 -14.32 12.26
N VAL A 104 11.44 -14.79 11.06
CA VAL A 104 11.29 -13.99 9.84
C VAL A 104 9.84 -14.05 9.36
N LEU A 105 9.09 -12.96 9.58
CA LEU A 105 7.66 -12.86 9.27
C LEU A 105 7.38 -12.40 7.84
N GLY A 106 8.39 -11.90 7.13
CA GLY A 106 8.27 -11.44 5.75
C GLY A 106 9.49 -10.68 5.26
N THR A 107 9.30 -9.91 4.20
CA THR A 107 10.36 -9.14 3.53
C THR A 107 9.82 -7.78 3.09
N ALA A 108 10.53 -6.70 3.41
CA ALA A 108 10.30 -5.39 2.80
C ALA A 108 11.06 -5.31 1.46
N LEU A 109 10.33 -5.12 0.36
CA LEU A 109 10.82 -5.15 -1.01
C LEU A 109 10.64 -3.78 -1.69
N LYS A 110 11.72 -3.19 -2.21
CA LYS A 110 11.65 -2.09 -3.16
C LYS A 110 11.26 -2.66 -4.53
N SER A 111 9.97 -2.65 -4.81
CA SER A 111 9.40 -3.31 -5.99
C SER A 111 9.70 -2.67 -7.35
N CYS A 112 10.11 -1.40 -7.39
CA CYS A 112 10.64 -0.77 -8.59
C CYS A 112 11.46 0.50 -8.26
N ASP A 113 12.29 0.96 -9.20
CA ASP A 113 13.13 2.16 -9.02
C ASP A 113 12.30 3.41 -8.74
N LYS A 114 11.19 3.55 -9.48
CA LYS A 114 10.25 4.68 -9.46
C LYS A 114 9.48 4.85 -8.14
N SER A 115 9.69 3.98 -7.13
CA SER A 115 9.11 4.13 -5.80
C SER A 115 10.15 3.99 -4.70
N SER A 116 10.17 4.97 -3.77
CA SER A 116 10.90 4.86 -2.51
C SER A 116 10.13 4.10 -1.42
N LYS A 117 8.82 3.87 -1.60
CA LYS A 117 7.98 3.17 -0.62
C LYS A 117 7.95 1.67 -0.96
N PRO A 118 8.51 0.78 -0.12
CA PRO A 118 8.52 -0.66 -0.39
C PRO A 118 7.11 -1.27 -0.32
N ILE A 119 6.97 -2.50 -0.77
CA ILE A 119 5.85 -3.40 -0.42
C ILE A 119 6.33 -4.47 0.56
N TYR A 120 5.40 -5.05 1.31
CA TYR A 120 5.68 -5.98 2.39
C TYR A 120 5.17 -7.36 1.99
N VAL A 121 6.09 -8.26 1.66
CA VAL A 121 5.80 -9.61 1.16
C VAL A 121 5.84 -10.59 2.33
N SER A 122 4.87 -11.50 2.40
CA SER A 122 4.80 -12.57 3.40
C SER A 122 4.19 -13.84 2.80
N VAL A 123 4.61 -15.00 3.30
CA VAL A 123 4.06 -16.30 2.89
C VAL A 123 2.57 -16.36 3.26
N GLY A 124 1.72 -16.78 2.33
CA GLY A 124 0.32 -17.14 2.61
C GLY A 124 0.16 -18.66 2.73
N HIS A 125 0.42 -19.39 1.65
CA HIS A 125 0.26 -20.84 1.59
C HIS A 125 1.16 -21.45 0.51
N LYS A 126 1.64 -22.69 0.70
CA LYS A 126 2.41 -23.51 -0.28
C LYS A 126 3.50 -22.78 -1.09
N ILE A 127 4.19 -21.79 -0.52
CA ILE A 127 5.28 -21.06 -1.17
C ILE A 127 6.35 -20.66 -0.13
N SER A 128 7.63 -20.67 -0.52
CA SER A 128 8.70 -20.12 0.33
C SER A 128 8.73 -18.58 0.25
N LEU A 129 9.27 -17.92 1.28
CA LEU A 129 9.36 -16.46 1.30
C LEU A 129 10.23 -15.92 0.15
N GLU A 130 11.34 -16.59 -0.17
CA GLU A 130 12.21 -16.22 -1.29
C GLU A 130 11.49 -16.34 -2.64
N ALA A 131 10.78 -17.44 -2.88
CA ALA A 131 10.01 -17.63 -4.11
C ALA A 131 8.89 -16.60 -4.23
N ALA A 132 8.19 -16.30 -3.13
CA ALA A 132 7.18 -15.25 -3.07
C ALA A 132 7.76 -13.86 -3.40
N VAL A 133 8.91 -13.47 -2.82
CA VAL A 133 9.57 -12.19 -3.10
C VAL A 133 10.01 -12.09 -4.56
N ARG A 134 10.65 -13.13 -5.10
CA ARG A 134 11.11 -13.17 -6.51
C ARG A 134 9.94 -13.08 -7.50
N LEU A 135 8.87 -13.83 -7.26
CA LEU A 135 7.64 -13.79 -8.06
C LEU A 135 6.96 -12.42 -7.98
N VAL A 136 6.79 -11.87 -6.77
CA VAL A 136 6.18 -10.55 -6.57
C VAL A 136 6.98 -9.47 -7.31
N HIS A 137 8.31 -9.52 -7.27
CA HIS A 137 9.15 -8.60 -8.03
C HIS A 137 9.00 -8.75 -9.55
N SER A 138 8.96 -9.98 -10.09
CA SER A 138 8.78 -10.18 -11.54
C SER A 138 7.43 -9.68 -12.05
N CYS A 139 6.40 -9.62 -11.20
CA CYS A 139 5.10 -9.00 -11.50
C CYS A 139 5.06 -7.46 -11.36
N CYS A 140 6.14 -6.78 -10.98
CA CYS A 140 6.15 -5.35 -10.66
C CYS A 140 6.60 -4.42 -11.80
N ARG A 141 5.71 -4.18 -12.77
CA ARG A 141 5.86 -3.02 -13.70
C ARG A 141 5.72 -1.66 -12.99
N TYR A 142 5.06 -1.65 -11.84
CA TYR A 142 4.84 -0.51 -10.94
C TYR A 142 5.05 -0.97 -9.49
N ARG A 143 4.95 -0.03 -8.52
CA ARG A 143 5.11 -0.33 -7.07
C ARG A 143 4.25 -1.51 -6.59
N VAL A 144 3.04 -1.65 -7.13
CA VAL A 144 2.10 -2.73 -6.82
C VAL A 144 2.13 -3.72 -7.99
N PRO A 145 2.23 -5.05 -7.75
CA PRO A 145 2.21 -6.07 -8.79
C PRO A 145 1.00 -5.95 -9.72
N GLU A 146 1.18 -6.22 -11.01
CA GLU A 146 0.08 -6.16 -11.99
C GLU A 146 -1.14 -7.04 -11.61
N PRO A 147 -0.99 -8.28 -11.10
CA PRO A 147 -2.13 -9.10 -10.65
C PRO A 147 -2.98 -8.46 -9.55
N ILE A 148 -2.40 -7.57 -8.72
CA ILE A 148 -3.11 -6.83 -7.67
C ILE A 148 -3.63 -5.48 -8.19
N ARG A 149 -2.87 -4.84 -9.09
CA ARG A 149 -3.23 -3.54 -9.67
C ARG A 149 -4.45 -3.64 -10.61
N GLN A 150 -4.45 -4.62 -11.51
CA GLN A 150 -5.47 -4.74 -12.56
C GLN A 150 -6.91 -4.89 -12.00
N PRO A 151 -7.19 -5.76 -11.00
CA PRO A 151 -8.53 -5.86 -10.43
C PRO A 151 -8.96 -4.59 -9.69
N ARG A 152 -8.02 -3.93 -8.99
CA ARG A 152 -8.27 -2.70 -8.23
C ARG A 152 -8.68 -1.54 -9.13
N ASP A 153 -7.96 -1.34 -10.23
CA ASP A 153 -8.25 -0.27 -11.20
C ASP A 153 -9.59 -0.52 -11.91
N ARG A 154 -9.86 -1.78 -12.32
CA ARG A 154 -11.15 -2.20 -12.91
C ARG A 154 -12.31 -2.05 -11.93
N GLY A 155 -12.11 -2.38 -10.66
CA GLY A 155 -13.11 -2.21 -9.59
C GLY A 155 -13.48 -0.74 -9.39
N GLN A 156 -12.49 0.14 -9.25
CA GLN A 156 -12.72 1.59 -9.11
C GLN A 156 -13.43 2.20 -10.32
N ALA A 157 -13.13 1.73 -11.54
CA ALA A 157 -13.86 2.15 -12.74
C ALA A 157 -15.35 1.80 -12.64
N ARG A 158 -15.67 0.53 -12.34
CA ARG A 158 -17.06 0.05 -12.17
C ARG A 158 -17.82 0.78 -11.06
N THR A 159 -17.18 1.07 -9.92
CA THR A 159 -17.81 1.85 -8.84
C THR A 159 -18.12 3.29 -9.30
N ARG A 160 -17.18 3.95 -9.99
CA ARG A 160 -17.38 5.31 -10.54
C ARG A 160 -18.49 5.36 -11.59
N GLU A 161 -18.58 4.33 -12.43
CA GLU A 161 -19.62 4.17 -13.44
C GLU A 161 -21.00 3.95 -12.79
N SER A 162 -21.12 3.02 -11.84
CA SER A 162 -22.36 2.75 -11.10
C SER A 162 -22.88 3.98 -10.35
N LEU A 163 -21.99 4.75 -9.71
CA LEU A 163 -22.34 6.02 -9.07
C LEU A 163 -22.80 7.09 -10.07
N ARG A 164 -22.16 7.19 -11.25
CA ARG A 164 -22.60 8.09 -12.33
C ARG A 164 -23.95 7.66 -12.94
N GLY A 165 -24.24 6.37 -12.98
CA GLY A 165 -25.55 5.83 -13.37
C GLY A 165 -26.64 6.20 -12.36
N ARG A 166 -26.39 6.00 -11.06
CA ARG A 166 -27.32 6.42 -9.99
C ARG A 166 -27.54 7.93 -9.93
N ALA A 167 -26.54 8.74 -10.29
CA ALA A 167 -26.68 10.19 -10.42
C ALA A 167 -27.45 10.64 -11.70
N ARG A 168 -27.98 9.70 -12.49
CA ARG A 168 -28.76 9.95 -13.72
C ARG A 168 -30.16 9.31 -13.65
N THR A 169 -30.77 9.27 -12.47
CA THR A 169 -32.24 9.13 -12.39
C THR A 169 -32.89 10.33 -13.08
N PRO A 170 -33.84 10.15 -14.01
CA PRO A 170 -34.63 11.26 -14.55
C PRO A 170 -35.33 12.02 -13.41
N GLY A 171 -35.44 13.33 -13.54
CA GLY A 171 -36.28 14.13 -12.64
C GLY A 171 -37.74 13.74 -12.80
N GLU A 172 -38.52 13.87 -11.72
CA GLU A 172 -39.96 13.63 -11.74
C GLU A 172 -40.64 14.58 -12.75
N PRO A 173 -41.72 14.13 -13.44
CA PRO A 173 -42.46 14.99 -14.34
C PRO A 173 -43.12 16.13 -13.55
N SER A 174 -42.77 17.37 -13.88
CA SER A 174 -43.37 18.56 -13.27
C SER A 174 -44.88 18.56 -13.49
N GLY A 175 -45.65 18.45 -12.39
CA GLY A 175 -47.10 18.39 -12.42
C GLY A 175 -47.76 19.63 -13.05
N PRO A 176 -49.01 19.52 -13.53
CA PRO A 176 -49.66 20.57 -14.31
C PRO A 176 -49.87 21.85 -13.49
N GLY A 177 -49.18 22.92 -13.88
CA GLY A 177 -49.26 24.22 -13.21
C GLY A 177 -50.66 24.83 -13.28
N LYS A 178 -51.32 24.95 -12.14
CA LYS A 178 -52.59 25.70 -12.00
C LYS A 178 -52.29 27.15 -11.60
N HIS A 179 -52.80 28.10 -12.38
CA HIS A 179 -52.63 29.52 -12.10
C HIS A 179 -53.29 29.94 -10.78
N THR A 180 -52.55 30.71 -9.97
CA THR A 180 -53.13 31.77 -9.12
C THR A 180 -52.34 33.06 -9.33
N ARG A 181 -53.03 34.15 -9.69
CA ARG A 181 -52.45 35.51 -9.80
C ARG A 181 -52.60 36.24 -8.46
N ARG A 182 -51.50 36.80 -7.94
CA ARG A 182 -51.40 37.96 -7.00
C ARG A 182 -49.93 38.08 -6.54
N ALA A 183 -49.37 39.24 -6.24
CA ALA A 183 -49.62 40.62 -6.67
C ALA A 183 -48.35 41.46 -6.41
N PHE A 184 -48.31 42.68 -6.96
CA PHE A 184 -47.25 43.69 -6.84
C PHE A 184 -46.49 43.79 -5.50
N GLY A 185 -45.18 44.06 -5.57
CA GLY A 185 -44.36 44.48 -4.43
C GLY A 185 -42.88 44.65 -4.79
N ALA A 186 -42.47 45.84 -5.24
CA ALA A 186 -41.06 46.16 -5.54
C ALA A 186 -40.43 46.95 -4.39
N TRP A 187 -39.16 46.68 -4.07
CA TRP A 187 -38.31 47.55 -3.26
C TRP A 187 -36.85 47.49 -3.72
N HIS A 188 -36.19 48.65 -3.76
CA HIS A 188 -34.75 48.76 -4.00
C HIS A 188 -33.96 48.45 -2.72
N ALA A 189 -32.72 47.98 -2.89
CA ALA A 189 -31.65 48.12 -1.91
C ALA A 189 -30.45 48.80 -2.59
N HIS A 190 -29.82 49.76 -1.92
CA HIS A 190 -28.86 50.68 -2.55
C HIS A 190 -27.38 50.30 -2.32
N ARG A 191 -26.53 50.89 -3.14
CA ARG A 191 -25.06 50.85 -3.14
C ARG A 191 -24.49 51.81 -2.08
N GLU A 192 -23.32 51.47 -1.51
CA GLU A 192 -22.21 52.32 -0.96
C GLU A 192 -21.56 51.70 0.31
N SER A 193 -20.38 52.09 0.82
CA SER A 193 -19.10 52.62 0.25
C SER A 193 -18.06 52.77 1.39
N LEU A 194 -16.81 53.17 1.06
CA LEU A 194 -15.69 53.54 1.96
C LEU A 194 -15.07 52.36 2.77
N GLY A 195 -13.79 52.33 3.16
CA GLY A 195 -12.64 53.25 2.97
C GLY A 195 -11.95 53.57 4.32
N THR A 196 -10.62 53.46 4.54
CA THR A 196 -9.45 53.09 3.69
C THR A 196 -8.50 52.19 4.54
N GLY A 197 -7.16 52.07 4.45
CA GLY A 197 -6.08 52.70 3.66
C GLY A 197 -4.67 52.36 4.20
N ALA A 198 -3.60 52.61 3.40
CA ALA A 198 -2.15 52.39 3.69
C ALA A 198 -1.70 50.92 3.96
N ARG A 199 -0.65 50.36 3.34
CA ARG A 199 0.78 50.77 3.14
C ARG A 199 1.64 50.78 4.41
N HIS A 200 2.42 49.72 4.61
CA HIS A 200 3.87 49.88 4.70
C HIS A 200 4.62 48.64 4.20
N ALA A 201 5.85 48.85 3.71
CA ALA A 201 6.83 47.78 3.49
C ALA A 201 7.96 47.93 4.52
N HIS A 202 8.64 46.81 4.81
CA HIS A 202 10.05 46.88 5.20
C HIS A 202 10.84 45.77 4.49
N ARG A 203 12.15 46.00 4.40
CA ARG A 203 13.14 45.21 3.65
C ARG A 203 14.31 44.86 4.59
N GLU A 204 15.30 44.18 4.02
CA GLU A 204 16.60 43.81 4.62
C GLU A 204 16.52 42.54 5.49
N SER A 205 17.41 41.53 5.42
CA SER A 205 18.86 41.43 5.10
C SER A 205 19.76 41.91 6.25
N LEU A 206 20.97 41.39 6.50
CA LEU A 206 21.97 40.73 5.65
C LEU A 206 23.03 40.00 6.54
N TRP A 207 23.98 39.24 5.96
CA TRP A 207 25.14 38.55 6.61
C TRP A 207 24.79 37.38 7.56
N GLY A 208 25.65 36.39 7.88
CA GLY A 208 27.04 36.04 7.56
C GLY A 208 27.63 35.21 8.74
N ARG A 209 28.57 34.25 8.66
CA ARG A 209 29.56 33.85 7.64
C ARG A 209 29.88 32.33 7.75
N ALA A 210 30.74 31.84 6.85
CA ALA A 210 31.28 30.48 6.83
C ALA A 210 32.18 30.09 8.04
N SER A 211 32.30 28.78 8.31
CA SER A 211 33.50 28.14 8.89
C SER A 211 33.49 26.61 8.71
N THR A 212 34.44 26.11 7.92
CA THR A 212 35.06 24.77 8.00
C THR A 212 36.53 24.99 8.44
N PRO A 213 37.39 23.98 8.77
CA PRO A 213 37.27 22.52 8.55
C PRO A 213 37.60 21.66 9.80
N GLY A 214 37.71 20.33 9.63
CA GLY A 214 38.18 19.43 10.68
C GLY A 214 38.13 17.92 10.38
N GLU A 215 38.96 17.42 9.46
CA GLU A 215 39.43 16.02 9.57
C GLU A 215 40.56 15.95 10.60
N PRO A 216 40.74 14.78 11.26
CA PRO A 216 41.98 14.07 10.96
C PRO A 216 41.78 12.58 10.64
N ARG A 217 42.79 12.00 9.98
CA ARG A 217 42.76 10.64 9.43
C ARG A 217 43.06 9.56 10.47
N GLY A 218 42.35 8.44 10.34
CA GLY A 218 43.00 7.13 10.25
C GLY A 218 43.05 6.24 11.50
N ARG A 219 42.57 5.01 11.32
CA ARG A 219 43.41 3.79 11.38
C ARG A 219 42.76 2.67 10.59
N ALA A 220 43.52 2.03 9.72
CA ALA A 220 43.14 0.70 9.21
C ALA A 220 43.55 -0.33 10.26
N HIS A 221 42.68 -1.28 10.55
CA HIS A 221 43.05 -2.54 11.21
C HIS A 221 42.61 -3.70 10.32
N THR A 222 43.57 -4.22 9.57
CA THR A 222 43.47 -5.54 8.97
C THR A 222 43.40 -6.57 10.09
N TYR A 223 42.36 -7.42 10.09
CA TYR A 223 42.44 -8.70 10.78
C TYR A 223 42.69 -9.80 9.75
N ARG A 224 43.58 -10.73 10.11
CA ARG A 224 44.20 -11.73 9.24
C ARG A 224 43.47 -13.06 9.34
N GLU A 225 43.65 -13.93 8.35
CA GLU A 225 43.07 -15.27 8.33
C GLU A 225 43.51 -16.13 9.53
N SER A 226 42.61 -17.02 9.96
CA SER A 226 42.96 -18.22 10.72
C SER A 226 42.43 -19.45 10.00
N LEU A 227 43.33 -20.36 9.62
CA LEU A 227 43.02 -21.60 8.92
C LEU A 227 42.65 -22.74 9.88
N GLY A 228 41.80 -23.66 9.44
CA GLY A 228 41.34 -24.84 10.20
C GLY A 228 40.04 -25.41 9.60
N ALA A 229 39.98 -26.37 8.67
CA ALA A 229 40.86 -27.49 8.25
C ALA A 229 40.49 -28.86 8.85
N GLY A 230 39.42 -29.47 8.31
CA GLY A 230 39.04 -30.89 8.54
C GLY A 230 38.26 -31.15 9.83
N ARG A 231 37.53 -32.26 9.98
CA ARG A 231 37.11 -33.33 9.04
C ARG A 231 35.64 -33.73 9.42
N ARG A 232 34.77 -34.23 8.53
CA ARG A 232 34.58 -35.67 8.21
C ARG A 232 35.12 -36.65 9.28
N ASP A 233 34.23 -37.19 10.09
CA ASP A 233 33.63 -38.51 9.79
C ASP A 233 32.12 -38.48 10.16
#